data_AF-A0A2E8QYH2-F1
#
_entry.id   AF-A0A2E8QYH2-F1
#
_cell.length_a   1.000
_cell.length_b   1.000
_cell.length_c   1.000
_cell.angle_alpha   90.00
_cell.angle_beta   90.00
_cell.angle_gamma   90.00
#
_symmetry.space_group_name_H-M   'P 1'
#
loop_
_entity.id
_entity.type
_entity.pdbx_description
1 polymer ?
#
loop_
_entity_poly.entity_id
_entity_poly.type
_entity_poly.pdbx_seq_one_letter_code
_entity_poly.pdbx_strand_id
1 'polypeptide(L)'
;MTDSFQIGRALRDRAQALEATDRLKSEFIANVSYELRTPLNTVIGFTEILANQYFGQLNERQQEYISGILQSSQQLLSQINNIRDLATIEAGLMVLEV
;
A
#
# COMPACT_ATOMS: atom_id res chain seq x y z
N MET A 1 -35.16 -32.25 10.62
CA MET A 1 -33.78 -32.52 10.14
C MET A 1 -33.38 -31.65 8.93
N THR A 2 -34.33 -31.14 8.16
CA THR A 2 -34.11 -30.29 6.97
C THR A 2 -33.62 -28.88 7.28
N ASP A 3 -34.15 -28.21 8.31
CA ASP A 3 -33.75 -26.81 8.61
C ASP A 3 -32.30 -26.68 9.08
N SER A 4 -31.81 -27.62 9.88
CA SER A 4 -30.43 -27.60 10.38
C SER A 4 -29.39 -27.80 9.26
N PHE A 5 -29.70 -28.63 8.26
CA PHE A 5 -28.83 -28.82 7.10
C PHE A 5 -28.83 -27.59 6.18
N GLN A 6 -30.00 -26.98 5.96
CA GLN A 6 -30.11 -25.76 5.14
C GLN A 6 -29.43 -24.55 5.80
N ILE A 7 -29.57 -24.39 7.12
CA ILE A 7 -28.85 -23.37 7.89
C ILE A 7 -27.34 -23.60 7.82
N GLY A 8 -26.88 -24.84 7.99
CA GLY A 8 -25.46 -25.18 7.88
C GLY A 8 -24.87 -24.87 6.49
N ARG A 9 -25.63 -25.16 5.43
CA ARG A 9 -25.25 -24.81 4.05
C ARG A 9 -25.21 -23.29 3.84
N ALA A 10 -26.25 -22.56 4.25
CA ALA A 10 -26.32 -21.11 4.11
C ALA A 10 -25.18 -20.39 4.88
N LEU A 11 -24.82 -20.89 6.07
CA LEU A 11 -23.68 -20.38 6.83
C LEU A 11 -22.35 -20.62 6.09
N ARG A 12 -22.19 -21.81 5.49
CA ARG A 12 -20.98 -22.16 4.72
C ARG A 12 -20.85 -21.31 3.46
N ASP A 13 -21.93 -21.16 2.70
CA ASP A 13 -21.96 -20.35 1.48
C ASP A 13 -21.66 -18.88 1.81
N ARG A 14 -22.20 -18.37 2.93
CA ARG A 14 -21.89 -17.01 3.42
C ARG A 14 -20.44 -16.86 3.85
N ALA A 15 -19.86 -17.86 4.54
CA ALA A 15 -18.46 -17.84 4.93
C ALA A 15 -17.53 -17.80 3.71
N GLN A 16 -17.82 -18.60 2.68
CA GLN A 16 -17.06 -18.60 1.41
C GLN A 16 -17.16 -17.27 0.67
N ALA A 17 -18.35 -16.65 0.65
CA ALA A 17 -18.53 -15.34 0.03
C ALA A 17 -17.73 -14.24 0.75
N LEU A 18 -17.67 -14.29 2.09
CA LEU A 18 -16.86 -13.36 2.88
C LEU A 18 -15.36 -13.56 2.61
N GLU A 19 -14.88 -14.80 2.63
CA GLU A 19 -13.47 -15.12 2.34
C GLU A 19 -13.05 -14.66 0.93
N ALA A 20 -13.91 -14.88 -0.08
CA ALA A 20 -13.66 -14.39 -1.44
C ALA A 20 -13.59 -12.86 -1.50
N THR A 21 -14.44 -12.17 -0.73
CA THR A 21 -14.44 -10.70 -0.66
C THR A 21 -13.16 -10.17 -0.04
N ASP A 22 -12.72 -10.75 1.08
CA ASP A 22 -11.50 -10.34 1.78
C ASP A 22 -10.26 -10.56 0.91
N ARG A 23 -10.22 -11.67 0.17
CA ARG A 23 -9.16 -11.94 -0.80
C ARG A 23 -9.12 -10.90 -1.90
N LEU A 24 -10.26 -10.57 -2.53
CA LEU A 24 -10.32 -9.57 -3.59
C LEU A 24 -9.89 -8.19 -3.10
N LYS A 25 -10.30 -7.81 -1.88
CA LYS A 25 -9.87 -6.56 -1.23
C LYS A 25 -8.35 -6.52 -1.06
N SER A 26 -7.77 -7.62 -0.59
CA SER A 26 -6.33 -7.74 -0.34
C SER A 26 -5.53 -7.67 -1.65
N GLU A 27 -5.96 -8.40 -2.68
CA GLU A 27 -5.34 -8.36 -4.02
C GLU A 27 -5.43 -6.95 -4.64
N PHE A 28 -6.58 -6.27 -4.50
CA PHE A 28 -6.74 -4.90 -4.97
C PHE A 28 -5.75 -3.94 -4.29
N ILE A 29 -5.67 -3.98 -2.95
CA ILE A 29 -4.76 -3.12 -2.20
C ILE A 29 -3.30 -3.40 -2.56
N ALA A 30 -2.91 -4.67 -2.69
CA ALA A 30 -1.55 -5.04 -3.08
C ALA A 30 -1.19 -4.51 -4.46
N ASN A 31 -2.07 -4.67 -5.45
CA ASN A 31 -1.85 -4.21 -6.81
C ASN A 31 -1.73 -2.69 -6.89
N VAL A 32 -2.68 -1.95 -6.31
CA VAL A 32 -2.64 -0.48 -6.28
C VAL A 32 -1.37 0.02 -5.58
N SER A 33 -1.00 -0.58 -4.46
CA SER A 33 0.22 -0.20 -3.73
C SER A 33 1.48 -0.41 -4.57
N TYR A 34 1.57 -1.52 -5.31
CA TYR A 34 2.69 -1.79 -6.21
C TYR A 34 2.76 -0.77 -7.36
N GLU A 35 1.62 -0.49 -7.99
CA GLU A 35 1.52 0.49 -9.08
C GLU A 35 1.89 1.91 -8.64
N LEU A 36 1.57 2.30 -7.41
CA LEU A 36 1.91 3.62 -6.86
C LEU A 36 3.40 3.74 -6.44
N ARG A 37 4.03 2.65 -5.99
CA ARG A 37 5.45 2.66 -5.59
C ARG A 37 6.38 3.04 -6.74
N THR A 38 6.11 2.55 -7.94
CA THR A 38 6.96 2.79 -9.12
C THR A 38 7.09 4.28 -9.51
N PRO A 39 5.98 5.02 -9.74
CA PRO A 39 6.06 6.45 -10.03
C PRO A 39 6.57 7.25 -8.83
N LEU A 40 6.26 6.83 -7.59
CA LEU A 40 6.75 7.52 -6.39
C LEU A 40 8.27 7.40 -6.22
N ASN A 41 8.83 6.20 -6.44
CA ASN A 41 10.28 5.99 -6.43
C ASN A 41 10.97 6.82 -7.51
N THR A 42 10.34 6.99 -8.67
CA THR A 42 10.83 7.87 -9.73
C THR A 42 10.91 9.33 -9.27
N VAL A 43 9.85 9.84 -8.61
CA VAL A 43 9.84 11.19 -8.04
C VAL A 43 10.90 11.37 -6.98
N ILE A 44 11.05 10.40 -6.06
CA ILE A 44 12.09 10.43 -5.02
C ILE A 44 13.47 10.48 -5.66
N GLY A 45 13.77 9.58 -6.60
CA GLY A 45 15.07 9.53 -7.27
C GLY A 45 15.44 10.82 -8.00
N PHE A 46 14.51 11.42 -8.76
CA PHE A 46 14.76 12.72 -9.38
C PHE A 46 14.95 13.84 -8.37
N THR A 47 14.18 13.83 -7.28
CA THR A 47 14.30 14.82 -6.21
C THR A 47 15.65 14.69 -5.49
N GLU A 48 16.13 13.47 -5.24
CA GLU A 48 17.45 13.20 -4.67
C GLU A 48 18.58 13.64 -5.60
N ILE A 49 18.47 13.39 -6.90
CA ILE A 49 19.45 13.84 -7.89
C ILE A 49 19.56 15.38 -7.88
N LEU A 50 18.42 16.08 -7.82
CA LEU A 50 18.38 17.53 -7.72
C LEU A 50 18.95 18.02 -6.39
N ALA A 51 18.56 17.40 -5.26
CA ALA A 51 19.05 17.74 -3.93
C ALA A 51 20.57 17.61 -3.80
N ASN A 52 21.16 16.62 -4.47
CA ASN A 52 22.60 16.40 -4.53
C ASN A 52 23.34 17.38 -5.47
N GLN A 53 22.62 18.27 -6.16
CA GLN A 53 23.19 19.34 -7.00
C GLN A 53 24.10 18.81 -8.13
N TYR A 54 23.86 17.59 -8.62
CA TYR A 54 24.69 16.97 -9.68
C TYR A 54 24.71 17.75 -11.00
N PHE A 55 23.72 18.61 -11.24
CA PHE A 55 23.59 19.42 -12.46
C PHE A 55 23.81 20.92 -12.24
N GLY A 56 24.28 21.32 -11.05
CA GLY A 56 24.54 22.71 -10.70
C GLY A 56 23.91 23.13 -9.38
N GLN A 57 24.25 24.35 -8.95
CA GLN A 57 23.77 24.91 -7.70
C GLN A 57 22.30 25.27 -7.75
N LEU A 58 21.59 24.98 -6.67
CA LEU A 58 20.19 25.37 -6.49
C LEU A 58 20.10 26.69 -5.73
N ASN A 59 19.20 27.56 -6.15
CA ASN A 59 18.85 28.73 -5.34
C ASN A 59 18.04 28.31 -4.09
N GLU A 60 17.92 29.22 -3.12
CA GLU A 60 17.27 28.94 -1.82
C GLU A 60 15.85 28.39 -1.98
N ARG A 61 15.02 28.99 -2.84
CA ARG A 61 13.65 28.53 -3.07
C ARG A 61 13.58 27.14 -3.69
N GLN A 62 14.49 26.83 -4.62
CA GLN A 62 14.57 25.50 -5.20
C GLN A 62 14.93 24.46 -4.13
N GLN A 63 15.87 24.78 -3.24
CA GLN A 63 16.23 23.89 -2.14
C GLN A 63 15.05 23.65 -1.19
N GLU A 64 14.30 24.69 -0.83
CA GLU A 64 13.08 24.58 0.00
C GLU A 64 12.04 23.67 -0.66
N TYR A 65 11.75 23.88 -1.95
CA TYR A 65 10.77 23.05 -2.65
C TYR A 65 11.23 21.60 -2.79
N ILE A 66 12.50 21.35 -3.12
CA ILE A 66 13.05 19.99 -3.22
C ILE A 66 12.97 19.28 -1.88
N SER A 67 13.30 19.96 -0.78
CA SER A 67 13.16 19.42 0.57
C SER A 67 11.71 19.05 0.89
N GLY A 68 10.76 19.93 0.57
CA GLY A 68 9.33 19.67 0.76
C GLY A 68 8.80 18.51 -0.09
N ILE A 69 9.23 18.40 -1.35
CA ILE A 69 8.88 17.29 -2.24
C ILE A 69 9.43 15.97 -1.70
N LEU A 70 10.69 15.95 -1.25
CA LEU A 70 11.33 14.74 -0.71
C LEU A 70 10.62 14.26 0.55
N GLN A 71 10.37 15.17 1.50
CA GLN A 71 9.66 14.85 2.74
C GLN A 71 8.25 14.32 2.45
N SER A 72 7.51 14.98 1.57
CA SER A 72 6.14 14.57 1.21
C SER A 72 6.13 13.22 0.51
N SER A 73 7.08 12.96 -0.38
CA SER A 73 7.19 11.70 -1.11
C SER A 73 7.54 10.53 -0.19
N GLN A 74 8.43 10.74 0.78
CA GLN A 74 8.76 9.75 1.80
C GLN A 74 7.59 9.46 2.74
N GLN A 75 6.83 10.49 3.14
CA GLN A 75 5.61 10.31 3.93
C GLN A 75 4.56 9.51 3.16
N LEU A 76 4.34 9.82 1.88
CA LEU A 76 3.40 9.08 1.05
C LEU A 76 3.82 7.61 0.87
N LEU A 77 5.12 7.35 0.69
CA LEU A 77 5.63 5.98 0.58
C LEU A 77 5.37 5.18 1.86
N SER A 78 5.57 5.80 3.03
CA SER A 78 5.25 5.20 4.33
C SER A 78 3.76 4.89 4.46
N GLN A 79 2.88 5.82 4.07
CA GLN A 79 1.43 5.59 4.06
C GLN A 79 1.02 4.43 3.16
N ILE A 80 1.60 4.34 1.95
CA ILE A 80 1.35 3.22 1.02
C ILE A 80 1.80 1.89 1.64
N ASN A 81 2.97 1.84 2.28
CA ASN A 81 3.44 0.64 2.95
C ASN A 81 2.49 0.22 4.09
N ASN A 82 2.02 1.17 4.91
CA ASN A 82 1.09 0.88 6.00
C ASN A 82 -0.26 0.32 5.51
N ILE A 83 -0.77 0.81 4.38
CA ILE A 83 -2.03 0.31 3.79
C ILE A 83 -1.86 -1.14 3.30
N ARG A 84 -0.72 -1.47 2.69
CA ARG A 84 -0.36 -2.85 2.32
C ARG A 84 -0.27 -3.74 3.56
N ASP A 85 0.40 -3.28 4.60
CA ASP A 85 0.58 -4.05 5.83
C ASP A 85 -0.79 -4.33 6.46
N LEU A 86 -1.67 -3.32 6.55
CA LEU A 86 -3.05 -3.46 7.03
C LEU A 86 -3.86 -4.48 6.23
N ALA A 87 -3.77 -4.46 4.90
CA ALA A 87 -4.43 -5.46 4.05
C ALA A 87 -3.90 -6.89 4.31
N THR A 88 -2.62 -7.02 4.65
CA THR A 88 -2.02 -8.31 5.00
C THR A 88 -2.50 -8.81 6.38
N ILE A 89 -2.74 -7.90 7.34
CA ILE A 89 -3.34 -8.23 8.65
C ILE A 89 -4.78 -8.69 8.49
N GLU A 90 -5.59 -7.92 7.76
CA GLU A 90 -7.02 -8.21 7.56
C GLU A 90 -7.24 -9.54 6.83
N ALA A 91 -6.33 -9.93 5.94
CA ALA A 91 -6.35 -11.23 5.28
C ALA A 91 -5.99 -12.41 6.19
N GLY A 92 -5.58 -12.17 7.45
CA GLY A 92 -5.11 -13.21 8.38
C GLY A 92 -3.76 -13.84 7.98
N LEU A 93 -3.01 -13.22 7.05
CA LEU A 93 -1.78 -13.75 6.46
C LEU A 93 -0.50 -13.28 7.16
N MET A 94 -0.60 -12.54 8.27
CA MET A 94 0.59 -12.09 8.98
C MET A 94 1.24 -13.26 9.73
N VAL A 95 2.21 -13.91 9.09
CA VAL A 95 3.24 -14.65 9.81
C VAL A 95 4.14 -13.60 10.44
N LEU A 96 4.13 -13.53 11.78
CA LEU A 96 5.11 -12.74 12.51
C LEU A 96 6.49 -13.33 12.18
N GLU A 97 7.29 -12.66 11.36
CA GLU A 97 8.72 -12.95 11.32
C GLU A 97 9.32 -12.35 12.61
N VAL A 98 9.71 -13.26 13.51
CA VAL A 98 10.43 -12.98 14.76
C VAL A 98 11.92 -12.90 14.48
#